data_AF-A0A9W8ISB2-F1
#
_entry.id   AF-A0A9W8ISB2-F1
#
_cell.length_a   1.000
_cell.length_b   1.000
_cell.length_c   1.000
_cell.angle_alpha   90.00
_cell.angle_beta   90.00
_cell.angle_gamma   90.00
#
_symmetry.space_group_name_H-M   'P 1'
#
loop_
_entity.id
_entity.type
_entity.pdbx_description
1 polymer ?
#
loop_
_entity_poly.entity_id
_entity_poly.type
_entity_poly.pdbx_seq_one_letter_code
_entity_poly.pdbx_strand_id
1 'polypeptide(L)'
;MKAQTVIDPLGLQPREVERHYERWLQEYRLILYTAVVSAFELQKYPENCSQKILTVVLSPTFLPGQRKVKPKRSFDVLSAEVDSISEIPGSAMRAVAEQTIAEVPELRIKDPTVLGLALVNIVIPVRDQEATIRHLVPLGINDAQNIHLVRFNPDWKEDLMMSVRMGISFGPMKRRA
;
A
#
# COMPACT_ATOMS: atom_id res chain seq x y z
N MET A 1 -32.35 -8.11 -26.97
CA MET A 1 -32.24 -8.70 -25.62
C MET A 1 -31.47 -7.74 -24.74
N LYS A 2 -32.12 -7.11 -23.76
CA LYS A 2 -31.43 -6.28 -22.75
C LYS A 2 -30.89 -7.22 -21.68
N ALA A 3 -29.58 -7.24 -21.47
CA ALA A 3 -28.98 -7.98 -20.38
C ALA A 3 -29.48 -7.36 -19.06
N GLN A 4 -30.30 -8.11 -18.34
CA GLN A 4 -30.65 -7.80 -16.96
C GLN A 4 -29.34 -7.88 -16.17
N THR A 5 -28.77 -6.73 -15.81
CA THR A 5 -27.76 -6.67 -14.75
C THR A 5 -28.46 -7.13 -13.48
N VAL A 6 -28.24 -8.40 -13.11
CA VAL A 6 -28.54 -8.90 -11.77
C VAL A 6 -27.65 -8.09 -10.84
N ILE A 7 -28.24 -7.07 -10.21
CA ILE A 7 -27.64 -6.39 -9.08
C ILE A 7 -27.76 -7.42 -7.95
N ASP A 8 -26.64 -8.08 -7.64
CA ASP A 8 -26.57 -8.96 -6.48
C ASP A 8 -26.96 -8.11 -5.26
N PRO A 9 -27.98 -8.49 -4.47
CA PRO A 9 -28.48 -7.69 -3.35
C PRO A 9 -27.49 -7.63 -2.17
N LEU A 10 -26.39 -8.37 -2.26
CA LEU A 10 -25.31 -8.37 -1.30
C LEU A 10 -24.32 -7.26 -1.68
N GLY A 11 -23.92 -6.45 -0.71
CA GLY A 11 -22.89 -5.40 -0.89
C GLY A 11 -21.58 -5.93 -1.48
N LEU A 12 -20.57 -5.06 -1.57
CA LEU A 12 -19.29 -5.40 -2.19
C LEU A 12 -18.73 -6.73 -1.66
N GLN A 13 -18.54 -7.72 -2.54
CA GLN A 13 -18.04 -9.02 -2.13
C GLN A 13 -16.53 -8.96 -1.89
N PRO A 14 -15.99 -9.58 -0.82
CA PRO A 14 -14.56 -9.55 -0.54
C PRO A 14 -13.69 -10.01 -1.71
N ARG A 15 -14.10 -11.09 -2.40
CA ARG A 15 -13.41 -11.61 -3.60
C ARG A 15 -13.34 -10.61 -4.75
N GLU A 16 -14.37 -9.77 -4.91
CA GLU A 16 -14.35 -8.73 -5.93
C GLU A 16 -13.36 -7.62 -5.56
N VAL A 17 -13.37 -7.21 -4.29
CA VAL A 17 -12.43 -6.21 -3.76
C VAL A 17 -11.00 -6.68 -3.91
N GLU A 18 -10.70 -7.93 -3.53
CA GLU A 18 -9.38 -8.58 -3.69
C GLU A 18 -8.89 -8.51 -5.14
N ARG A 19 -9.72 -8.93 -6.11
CA ARG A 19 -9.37 -8.88 -7.53
C ARG A 19 -9.03 -7.48 -8.01
N HIS A 20 -9.76 -6.46 -7.53
CA HIS A 20 -9.48 -5.07 -7.89
C HIS A 20 -8.24 -4.53 -7.17
N TYR A 21 -8.01 -4.97 -5.92
CA TYR A 21 -6.85 -4.63 -5.11
C TYR A 21 -5.55 -5.12 -5.75
N GLU A 22 -5.47 -6.38 -6.17
CA GLU A 22 -4.26 -6.95 -6.81
C GLU A 22 -3.80 -6.12 -8.01
N ARG A 23 -4.76 -5.72 -8.87
CA ARG A 23 -4.47 -4.88 -10.04
C ARG A 23 -4.10 -3.45 -9.66
N TRP A 24 -4.75 -2.89 -8.65
CA TRP A 24 -4.42 -1.56 -8.14
C TRP A 24 -3.00 -1.54 -7.54
N LEU A 25 -2.63 -2.56 -6.77
CA LEU A 25 -1.33 -2.67 -6.14
C LEU A 25 -0.20 -2.68 -7.18
N GLN A 26 -0.39 -3.39 -8.30
CA GLN A 26 0.58 -3.41 -9.40
C GLN A 26 0.82 -2.00 -9.97
N GLU A 27 -0.23 -1.18 -10.09
CA GLU A 27 -0.12 0.19 -10.59
C GLU A 27 0.57 1.12 -9.58
N TYR A 28 0.27 0.97 -8.28
CA TYR A 28 0.69 1.92 -7.25
C TYR A 28 1.90 1.48 -6.43
N ARG A 29 2.51 0.31 -6.71
CA ARG A 29 3.66 -0.20 -5.96
C ARG A 29 4.82 0.80 -5.87
N LEU A 30 5.12 1.52 -6.95
CA LEU A 30 6.17 2.53 -6.96
C LEU A 30 5.79 3.77 -6.13
N ILE A 31 4.55 4.23 -6.20
CA ILE A 31 4.07 5.36 -5.39
C ILE A 31 4.14 5.00 -3.90
N LEU A 32 3.68 3.81 -3.53
CA LEU A 32 3.79 3.30 -2.15
C LEU A 32 5.25 3.21 -1.71
N TYR A 33 6.15 2.75 -2.57
CA TYR A 33 7.59 2.75 -2.28
C TYR A 33 8.13 4.16 -1.98
N THR A 34 7.84 5.14 -2.84
CA THR A 34 8.29 6.52 -2.63
C THR A 34 7.70 7.15 -1.37
N ALA A 35 6.44 6.85 -1.07
CA ALA A 35 5.77 7.30 0.14
C ALA A 35 6.46 6.71 1.38
N VAL A 36 6.72 5.41 1.41
CA VAL A 36 7.36 4.77 2.58
C VAL A 36 8.79 5.26 2.80
N VAL A 37 9.58 5.43 1.74
CA VAL A 37 10.95 5.95 1.87
C VAL A 37 10.95 7.33 2.56
N SER A 38 9.99 8.18 2.21
CA SER A 38 9.84 9.51 2.83
C SER A 38 9.23 9.43 4.24
N ALA A 39 8.13 8.68 4.38
CA ALA A 39 7.38 8.54 5.62
C ALA A 39 8.21 7.93 6.76
N PHE A 40 9.11 7.01 6.43
CA PHE A 40 10.01 6.40 7.41
C PHE A 40 11.35 7.13 7.53
N GLU A 41 11.58 8.16 6.73
CA GLU A 41 12.85 8.90 6.67
C GLU A 41 14.06 7.97 6.42
N LEU A 42 13.92 6.98 5.53
CA LEU A 42 14.91 5.91 5.35
C LEU A 42 16.29 6.40 4.88
N GLN A 43 16.38 7.60 4.32
CA GLN A 43 17.66 8.22 3.96
C GLN A 43 18.49 8.61 5.18
N LYS A 44 17.81 8.94 6.28
CA LYS A 44 18.43 9.37 7.53
C LYS A 44 18.48 8.23 8.55
N TYR A 45 17.46 7.37 8.54
CA TYR A 45 17.28 6.28 9.49
C TYR A 45 16.87 4.98 8.76
N PRO A 46 17.80 4.31 8.06
CA PRO A 46 17.49 3.09 7.31
C PRO A 46 16.87 1.97 8.16
N GLU A 47 17.22 1.90 9.45
CA GLU A 47 16.70 0.95 10.43
C GLU A 47 15.17 1.05 10.63
N ASN A 48 14.56 2.19 10.31
CA ASN A 48 13.12 2.37 10.41
C ASN A 48 12.34 1.41 9.52
N CYS A 49 12.95 0.82 8.48
CA CYS A 49 12.28 -0.22 7.68
C CYS A 49 11.88 -1.44 8.51
N SER A 50 12.55 -1.73 9.63
CA SER A 50 12.23 -2.86 10.52
C SER A 50 11.46 -2.44 11.78
N GLN A 51 11.15 -1.16 11.95
CA GLN A 51 10.51 -0.64 13.16
C GLN A 51 9.16 0.02 12.87
N LYS A 52 8.99 0.59 11.68
CA LYS A 52 7.80 1.34 11.29
C LYS A 52 6.95 0.57 10.29
N ILE A 53 5.66 0.87 10.28
CA ILE A 53 4.70 0.40 9.29
C ILE A 53 3.90 1.60 8.77
N LEU A 54 3.63 1.62 7.47
CA LEU A 54 2.73 2.60 6.86
C LEU A 54 1.36 1.94 6.72
N THR A 55 0.36 2.41 7.48
CA THR A 55 -1.02 1.96 7.33
C THR A 55 -1.73 2.86 6.33
N VAL A 56 -2.26 2.30 5.23
CA VAL A 56 -3.06 3.03 4.23
C VAL A 56 -4.48 2.46 4.21
N VAL A 57 -5.46 3.32 4.50
CA VAL A 57 -6.87 2.95 4.45
C VAL A 57 -7.44 3.32 3.08
N LEU A 58 -7.96 2.32 2.36
CA LEU A 58 -8.57 2.50 1.05
C LEU A 58 -10.09 2.43 1.11
N SER A 59 -10.76 3.18 0.24
CA SER A 59 -12.19 3.04 -0.05
C SER A 59 -12.38 2.56 -1.48
N PRO A 60 -13.12 1.46 -1.72
CA PRO A 60 -13.56 1.12 -3.07
C PRO A 60 -14.37 2.28 -3.70
N THR A 61 -14.17 2.51 -4.99
CA THR A 61 -14.90 3.54 -5.77
C THR A 61 -15.89 2.92 -6.77
N PHE A 62 -15.99 1.60 -6.79
CA PHE A 62 -16.81 0.81 -7.70
C PHE A 62 -17.98 0.18 -6.97
N LEU A 63 -19.02 -0.16 -7.73
CA LEU A 63 -20.24 -0.78 -7.22
C LEU A 63 -20.15 -2.32 -7.27
N PRO A 64 -20.96 -3.03 -6.46
CA PRO A 64 -21.08 -4.50 -6.53
C PRO A 64 -21.35 -4.98 -7.96
N GLY A 65 -20.67 -6.05 -8.38
CA GLY A 65 -20.82 -6.61 -9.73
C GLY A 65 -20.24 -5.76 -10.89
N GLN A 66 -19.62 -4.61 -10.61
CA GLN A 66 -19.05 -3.76 -11.66
C GLN A 66 -17.82 -4.40 -12.30
N ARG A 67 -17.98 -4.94 -13.52
CA ARG A 67 -16.91 -5.67 -14.22
C ARG A 67 -15.85 -4.76 -14.84
N LYS A 68 -16.23 -3.58 -15.30
CA LYS A 68 -15.33 -2.63 -16.00
C LYS A 68 -14.92 -1.51 -15.04
N VAL A 69 -13.85 -1.76 -14.29
CA VAL A 69 -13.21 -0.78 -13.40
C VAL A 69 -11.77 -0.59 -13.87
N LYS A 70 -11.35 0.66 -14.07
CA LYS A 70 -9.95 0.96 -14.41
C LYS A 70 -9.10 0.75 -13.14
N PRO A 71 -8.05 -0.10 -13.15
CA PRO A 71 -7.23 -0.38 -11.97
C PRO A 71 -6.78 0.88 -11.21
N LYS A 72 -6.31 1.89 -11.94
CA LYS A 72 -5.85 3.17 -11.38
C LYS A 72 -6.90 3.95 -10.59
N ARG A 73 -8.19 3.67 -10.81
CA ARG A 73 -9.31 4.37 -10.18
C ARG A 73 -10.17 3.44 -9.34
N SER A 74 -9.69 2.24 -8.99
CA SER A 74 -10.47 1.27 -8.20
C SER A 74 -10.65 1.70 -6.75
N PHE A 75 -9.74 2.52 -6.21
CA PHE A 75 -9.75 2.92 -4.81
C PHE A 75 -9.37 4.39 -4.66
N ASP A 76 -9.92 5.01 -3.61
CA ASP A 76 -9.43 6.25 -3.03
C ASP A 76 -8.65 5.95 -1.74
N VAL A 77 -7.68 6.79 -1.40
CA VAL A 77 -7.01 6.76 -0.09
C VAL A 77 -7.81 7.62 0.89
N LEU A 78 -8.31 7.02 1.95
CA LEU A 78 -9.03 7.73 3.02
C LEU A 78 -8.06 8.33 4.04
N SER A 79 -7.05 7.55 4.44
CA SER A 79 -6.01 7.97 5.37
C SER A 79 -4.72 7.19 5.13
N ALA A 80 -3.61 7.77 5.59
CA ALA A 80 -2.31 7.13 5.62
C ALA A 80 -1.57 7.57 6.89
N GLU A 81 -1.17 6.63 7.74
CA GLU A 81 -0.51 6.91 9.02
C GLU A 81 0.73 6.02 9.18
N VAL A 82 1.72 6.53 9.90
CA VAL A 82 2.94 5.78 10.26
C VAL A 82 2.85 5.40 11.72
N ASP A 83 2.93 4.10 11.99
CA ASP A 83 2.91 3.55 13.34
C ASP A 83 4.19 2.77 13.60
N SER A 84 4.52 2.56 14.89
CA SER A 84 5.51 1.54 15.25
C SER A 84 4.90 0.15 15.10
N ILE A 85 5.68 -0.81 14.59
CA ILE A 85 5.25 -2.22 14.51
C ILE A 85 4.89 -2.77 15.91
N SER A 86 5.61 -2.33 16.94
CA SER A 86 5.35 -2.70 18.34
C SER A 86 4.02 -2.18 18.88
N GLU A 87 3.39 -1.23 18.19
CA GLU A 87 2.14 -0.57 18.60
C GLU A 87 0.92 -1.06 17.81
N ILE A 88 1.11 -1.87 16.76
CA ILE A 88 0.00 -2.42 15.96
C ILE A 88 -0.97 -3.21 16.86
N PRO A 89 -2.26 -2.85 16.91
CA PRO A 89 -3.25 -3.58 17.69
C PRO A 89 -3.54 -4.96 17.08
N GLY A 90 -3.58 -5.99 17.93
CA GLY A 90 -3.88 -7.36 17.54
C GLY A 90 -2.62 -8.19 17.25
N SER A 91 -2.57 -9.39 17.83
CA SER A 91 -1.41 -10.28 17.74
C SER A 91 -1.12 -10.77 16.32
N ALA A 92 -2.15 -10.94 15.48
CA ALA A 92 -1.99 -11.53 14.16
C ALA A 92 -1.23 -10.64 13.16
N MET A 93 -1.62 -9.37 12.98
CA MET A 93 -0.93 -8.47 12.03
C MET A 93 0.50 -8.19 12.48
N ARG A 94 0.71 -8.00 13.79
CA ARG A 94 2.05 -7.84 14.36
C ARG A 94 2.91 -9.07 14.10
N ALA A 95 2.40 -10.27 14.36
CA ALA A 95 3.13 -11.51 14.12
C ALA A 95 3.50 -11.69 12.64
N VAL A 96 2.61 -11.33 11.70
CA VAL A 96 2.90 -11.38 10.26
C VAL A 96 3.98 -10.37 9.88
N ALA A 97 3.94 -9.15 10.44
CA ALA A 97 4.96 -8.12 10.21
C ALA A 97 6.33 -8.56 10.75
N GLU A 98 6.37 -9.07 11.99
CA GLU A 98 7.59 -9.58 12.62
C GLU A 98 8.16 -10.78 11.87
N GLN A 99 7.31 -11.73 11.44
CA GLN A 99 7.72 -12.88 10.63
C GLN A 99 8.31 -12.41 9.29
N THR A 100 7.66 -11.46 8.62
CA THR A 100 8.16 -10.90 7.36
C THR A 100 9.53 -10.26 7.53
N ILE A 101 9.76 -9.54 8.62
CA ILE A 101 11.07 -8.93 8.94
C ILE A 101 12.11 -10.00 9.27
N ALA A 102 11.72 -11.09 9.92
CA ALA A 102 12.62 -12.20 10.25
C ALA A 102 13.18 -12.91 9.01
N GLU A 103 12.60 -12.72 7.82
CA GLU A 103 13.12 -13.24 6.54
C GLU A 103 14.30 -12.42 5.99
N VAL A 104 14.52 -11.19 6.46
CA VAL A 104 15.56 -10.27 5.95
C VAL A 104 16.97 -10.88 5.97
N PRO A 105 17.42 -11.60 7.03
CA PRO A 105 18.73 -12.27 7.03
C PRO A 105 18.90 -13.26 5.87
N GLU A 106 17.86 -14.04 5.54
CA GLU A 106 17.90 -14.98 4.42
C GLU A 106 17.93 -14.27 3.07
N LEU A 107 17.20 -13.16 2.95
CA LEU A 107 17.25 -12.31 1.76
C LEU A 107 18.65 -11.72 1.55
N ARG A 108 19.33 -11.31 2.63
CA ARG A 108 20.71 -10.81 2.59
C ARG A 108 21.74 -11.85 2.18
N ILE A 109 21.52 -13.13 2.48
CA ILE A 109 22.37 -14.22 2.00
C ILE A 109 22.30 -14.31 0.46
N LYS A 110 21.12 -14.11 -0.12
CA LYS A 110 20.89 -14.17 -1.57
C LYS A 110 21.34 -12.89 -2.28
N ASP A 111 21.11 -11.74 -1.66
CA ASP A 111 21.46 -10.42 -2.16
C ASP A 111 22.02 -9.56 -1.00
N PRO A 112 23.35 -9.40 -0.91
CA PRO A 112 23.99 -8.61 0.12
C PRO A 112 23.58 -7.13 0.15
N THR A 113 22.94 -6.62 -0.91
CA THR A 113 22.49 -5.22 -0.97
C THR A 113 21.18 -4.98 -0.21
N VAL A 114 20.47 -6.03 0.21
CA VAL A 114 19.21 -5.91 0.95
C VAL A 114 19.43 -5.28 2.32
N LEU A 115 18.89 -4.08 2.53
CA LEU A 115 18.87 -3.41 3.81
C LEU A 115 17.69 -3.86 4.68
N GLY A 116 16.53 -4.13 4.08
CA GLY A 116 15.37 -4.63 4.82
C GLY A 116 14.08 -4.60 4.00
N LEU A 117 12.95 -4.74 4.69
CA LEU A 117 11.61 -4.70 4.09
C LEU A 117 10.81 -3.58 4.72
N ALA A 118 10.52 -2.55 3.92
CA ALA A 118 9.55 -1.52 4.28
C ALA A 118 8.14 -2.09 4.20
N LEU A 119 7.38 -2.02 5.29
CA LEU A 119 6.05 -2.62 5.37
C LEU A 119 4.94 -1.60 5.15
N VAL A 120 3.99 -1.94 4.27
CA VAL A 120 2.72 -1.20 4.10
C VAL A 120 1.55 -2.10 4.46
N ASN A 121 0.76 -1.69 5.44
CA ASN A 121 -0.49 -2.34 5.82
C ASN A 121 -1.65 -1.66 5.07
N ILE A 122 -2.21 -2.35 4.08
CA ILE A 122 -3.39 -1.88 3.35
C ILE A 122 -4.65 -2.38 4.06
N VAL A 123 -5.55 -1.46 4.40
CA VAL A 123 -6.83 -1.74 5.07
C VAL A 123 -7.97 -1.29 4.17
N ILE A 124 -8.89 -2.20 3.83
CA ILE A 124 -10.06 -1.89 2.99
C ILE A 124 -11.33 -2.26 3.78
N PRO A 125 -12.01 -1.28 4.39
CA PRO A 125 -13.29 -1.51 5.05
C PRO A 125 -14.37 -1.87 4.01
N VAL A 126 -15.01 -3.02 4.16
CA VAL A 126 -16.17 -3.40 3.34
C VAL A 126 -17.42 -3.06 4.15
N ARG A 127 -18.01 -1.89 3.84
CA ARG A 127 -19.03 -1.20 4.67
C ARG A 127 -20.26 -2.04 5.03
N ASP A 128 -20.54 -3.12 4.30
CA ASP A 128 -21.80 -3.86 4.44
C ASP A 128 -21.65 -5.25 5.06
N GLN A 129 -20.45 -5.69 5.47
CA GLN A 129 -20.23 -7.09 5.86
C GLN A 129 -19.42 -7.32 7.15
N GLU A 130 -19.12 -6.31 7.97
CA GLU A 130 -18.14 -6.39 9.09
C GLU A 130 -16.71 -6.86 8.68
N ALA A 131 -16.55 -7.33 7.44
CA ALA A 131 -15.32 -7.82 6.87
C ALA A 131 -14.40 -6.63 6.55
N THR A 132 -13.23 -6.63 7.17
CA THR A 132 -12.13 -5.73 6.81
C THR A 132 -11.09 -6.54 6.09
N ILE A 133 -10.81 -6.20 4.83
CA ILE A 133 -9.70 -6.80 4.08
C ILE A 133 -8.40 -6.13 4.53
N ARG A 134 -7.37 -6.94 4.77
CA ARG A 134 -6.05 -6.48 5.22
C ARG A 134 -4.96 -7.18 4.43
N HIS A 135 -4.02 -6.41 3.92
CA HIS A 135 -2.82 -6.93 3.28
C HIS A 135 -1.58 -6.29 3.85
N LEU A 136 -0.57 -7.11 4.10
CA LEU A 136 0.78 -6.63 4.31
C LEU A 136 1.53 -6.66 2.98
N VAL A 137 2.06 -5.51 2.58
CA VAL A 137 2.85 -5.35 1.36
C VAL A 137 4.30 -5.08 1.76
N PRO A 138 5.19 -6.08 1.66
CA PRO A 138 6.62 -5.86 1.81
C PRO A 138 7.19 -5.19 0.56
N LEU A 139 7.95 -4.13 0.78
CA LEU A 139 8.70 -3.40 -0.22
C LEU A 139 10.19 -3.52 0.07
N GLY A 140 10.93 -4.15 -0.84
CA GLY A 140 12.37 -4.35 -0.69
C GLY A 140 13.13 -3.04 -0.64
N ILE A 141 13.90 -2.83 0.42
CA ILE A 141 14.82 -1.71 0.56
C ILE A 141 16.23 -2.26 0.34
N ASN A 142 16.85 -1.89 -0.77
CA ASN A 142 18.18 -2.32 -1.17
C ASN A 142 19.08 -1.10 -1.28
N ASP A 143 20.32 -1.18 -0.80
CA ASP A 143 21.40 -0.18 -0.84
C ASP A 143 20.99 1.28 -0.50
N ALA A 144 21.72 1.91 0.41
CA ALA A 144 21.51 3.32 0.74
C ALA A 144 21.53 4.21 -0.52
N GLN A 145 22.34 3.86 -1.53
CA GLN A 145 22.39 4.61 -2.79
C GLN A 145 21.05 4.64 -3.54
N ASN A 146 20.30 3.53 -3.58
CA ASN A 146 18.98 3.51 -4.24
C ASN A 146 17.93 4.28 -3.44
N ILE A 147 18.03 4.27 -2.09
CA ILE A 147 17.17 5.09 -1.24
C ILE A 147 17.39 6.57 -1.55
N HIS A 148 18.63 6.98 -1.83
CA HIS A 148 18.96 8.36 -2.22
C HIS A 148 18.48 8.75 -3.63
N LEU A 149 18.11 7.78 -4.49
CA LEU A 149 17.47 8.09 -5.78
C LEU A 149 16.02 8.57 -5.62
N VAL A 150 15.37 8.19 -4.53
CA VAL A 150 14.05 8.74 -4.18
C VAL A 150 14.28 10.14 -3.61
N ARG A 151 13.63 11.16 -4.17
CA ARG A 151 13.69 12.49 -3.56
C ARG A 151 12.85 12.47 -2.28
N PHE A 152 13.43 12.91 -1.16
CA PHE A 152 12.67 13.09 0.08
C PHE A 152 11.48 14.04 -0.17
N ASN A 153 10.30 13.59 0.25
CA ASN A 153 9.07 14.35 0.12
C ASN A 153 8.43 14.57 1.50
N PRO A 154 8.46 15.81 2.05
CA PRO A 154 7.78 16.09 3.31
C PRO A 154 6.25 15.99 3.17
N ASP A 155 5.71 16.24 1.98
CA ASP A 155 4.28 16.22 1.67
C ASP A 155 3.84 14.85 1.10
N TRP A 156 4.54 13.78 1.47
CA TRP A 156 4.34 12.44 0.92
C TRP A 156 2.90 11.93 1.09
N LYS A 157 2.23 12.32 2.17
CA LYS A 157 0.87 11.89 2.51
C LYS A 157 -0.14 12.50 1.55
N GLU A 158 -0.08 13.82 1.37
CA GLU A 158 -0.90 14.57 0.43
C GLU A 158 -0.65 14.10 -1.00
N ASP A 159 0.62 13.90 -1.38
CA ASP A 159 0.98 13.44 -2.72
C ASP A 159 0.51 12.00 -2.98
N LEU A 160 0.55 11.10 -2.00
CA LEU A 160 -0.02 9.76 -2.10
C LEU A 160 -1.53 9.83 -2.36
N MET A 161 -2.26 10.59 -1.53
CA MET A 161 -3.70 10.75 -1.67
C MET A 161 -4.08 11.35 -3.02
N MET A 162 -3.37 12.40 -3.45
CA MET A 162 -3.61 13.06 -4.74
C MET A 162 -3.25 12.16 -5.92
N SER A 163 -2.15 11.42 -5.87
CA SER A 163 -1.74 10.52 -6.94
C SER A 163 -2.78 9.44 -7.17
N VAL A 164 -3.28 8.81 -6.10
CA VAL A 164 -4.32 7.78 -6.19
C VAL A 164 -5.64 8.37 -6.70
N ARG A 165 -6.08 9.50 -6.14
CA ARG A 165 -7.32 10.17 -6.56
C ARG A 165 -7.31 10.56 -8.04
N MET A 166 -6.17 11.03 -8.54
CA MET A 166 -6.02 11.46 -9.93
C MET A 166 -5.79 10.30 -10.90
N GLY A 167 -5.52 9.08 -10.41
CA GLY A 167 -5.18 7.95 -11.25
C GLY A 167 -3.74 8.01 -11.79
N ILE A 168 -2.82 8.66 -11.07
CA ILE A 168 -1.42 8.87 -11.45
C ILE A 168 -0.57 7.79 -10.77
N SER A 169 -0.06 6.85 -11.55
CA SER A 169 0.70 5.67 -11.09
C SER A 169 2.22 5.85 -11.17
N PHE A 170 2.70 7.04 -11.51
CA PHE A 170 4.12 7.36 -11.65
C PHE A 170 4.44 8.57 -10.78
N GLY A 171 5.64 8.59 -10.17
CA GLY A 171 6.07 9.61 -9.21
C GLY A 171 5.87 11.05 -9.70
N PRO A 172 5.92 12.03 -8.78
CA PRO A 172 5.33 13.36 -8.99
C PRO A 172 5.75 13.98 -10.33
N MET A 173 4.75 14.25 -11.17
CA MET A 173 4.91 15.12 -12.33
C MET A 173 5.43 16.45 -11.83
N LYS A 174 6.57 16.89 -12.37
CA LYS A 174 7.12 18.25 -12.17
C LYS A 174 5.96 19.26 -12.16
N ARG A 175 5.69 19.92 -11.03
CA ARG A 175 5.04 21.23 -11.07
C ARG A 175 6.02 22.12 -11.83
N ARG A 176 5.68 22.45 -13.08
CA ARG A 176 6.38 23.52 -13.78
C ARG A 176 6.13 24.78 -12.95
N ALA A 177 7.21 25.30 -12.37
CA ALA A 177 7.27 26.68 -11.89
C ALA A 177 7.04 27.63 -13.07
#